data_AF-A0A7X9W7R6-F1
#
_entry.id   AF-A0A7X9W7R6-F1
#
_cell.length_a   1.000
_cell.length_b   1.000
_cell.length_c   1.000
_cell.angle_alpha   90.00
_cell.angle_beta   90.00
_cell.angle_gamma   90.00
#
_symmetry.space_group_name_H-M   'P 1'
#
loop_
_entity.id
_entity.type
_entity.pdbx_description
1 polymer ?
#
loop_
_entity_poly.entity_id
_entity_poly.type
_entity_poly.pdbx_seq_one_letter_code
_entity_poly.pdbx_strand_id
1 'polypeptide(L)'
;MPPPLPLASMADAQRPAHRWKVLAVGVAANAAFSAAAAGLPTTAVFMRSGYQLDNDQLGLALGLLGLGVALFELPWGLLTDRWGDRPVLLTGLGATAAALAWMSGFASPTADGAPSLWLLALGLVLVGSLGGSVNGASGRAVMAWFDEGERGLAMSIRQTAVPLGGGLGALLLPWLAAHAGFGAVFGALSLMCGLAAALAAVWLREPRRIGGA
;
A
#
# COMPACT_ATOMS: atom_id res chain seq x y z
N MET A 1 19.51 -22.85 -48.61
CA MET A 1 19.00 -23.33 -47.31
C MET A 1 18.30 -22.13 -46.66
N PRO A 2 16.97 -22.13 -46.48
CA PRO A 2 16.32 -21.02 -45.78
C PRO A 2 16.80 -21.01 -44.32
N PRO A 3 16.94 -19.84 -43.67
CA PRO A 3 17.29 -19.77 -42.26
C PRO A 3 16.20 -20.42 -41.41
N PRO A 4 16.54 -21.09 -40.29
CA PRO A 4 15.54 -21.64 -39.38
C PRO A 4 14.70 -20.49 -38.81
N LEU A 5 13.38 -20.60 -38.92
CA LEU A 5 12.43 -19.70 -38.27
C LEU A 5 12.75 -19.67 -36.76
N PRO A 6 12.86 -18.48 -36.13
CA PRO A 6 13.03 -18.41 -34.69
C PRO A 6 11.82 -19.03 -34.03
N LEU A 7 12.03 -20.12 -33.29
CA LEU A 7 11.04 -20.67 -32.38
C LEU A 7 10.81 -19.61 -31.30
N ALA A 8 9.83 -18.73 -31.53
CA ALA A 8 9.30 -17.85 -30.50
C ALA A 8 8.87 -18.77 -29.34
N SER A 9 9.74 -18.88 -28.34
CA SER A 9 9.54 -19.81 -27.25
C SER A 9 8.24 -19.42 -26.55
N MET A 10 7.50 -20.39 -26.00
CA MET A 10 6.32 -20.09 -25.18
C MET A 10 6.62 -19.10 -24.03
N ALA A 11 7.90 -18.90 -23.68
CA ALA A 11 8.36 -17.88 -22.75
C ALA A 11 8.15 -16.43 -23.26
N ASP A 12 8.21 -16.17 -24.57
CA ASP A 12 7.93 -14.85 -25.15
C ASP A 12 6.44 -14.49 -25.11
N ALA A 13 5.55 -15.48 -25.24
CA ALA A 13 4.11 -15.26 -25.10
C ALA A 13 3.66 -15.10 -23.63
N GLN A 14 4.45 -15.59 -22.67
CA GLN A 14 4.18 -15.45 -21.22
C GLN A 14 4.63 -14.10 -20.65
N ARG A 15 5.61 -13.43 -21.27
CA ARG A 15 6.11 -12.09 -20.86
C ARG A 15 5.01 -11.01 -20.86
N PRO A 16 4.16 -10.86 -21.90
CA PRO A 16 3.08 -9.87 -21.93
C PRO A 16 2.03 -10.08 -20.85
N ALA A 17 1.59 -11.32 -20.61
CA ALA A 17 0.55 -11.59 -19.61
C ALA A 17 1.08 -11.41 -18.17
N HIS A 18 2.38 -11.60 -17.94
CA HIS A 18 2.99 -11.44 -16.62
C HIS A 18 3.20 -9.96 -16.25
N ARG A 19 3.67 -9.11 -17.17
CA ARG A 19 3.87 -7.66 -16.92
C ARG A 19 2.59 -6.95 -16.47
N TRP A 20 1.44 -7.27 -17.07
CA TRP A 20 0.14 -6.69 -16.68
C TRP A 20 -0.34 -7.18 -15.31
N LYS A 21 -0.01 -8.42 -14.91
CA LYS A 21 -0.29 -8.91 -13.55
C LYS A 21 0.54 -8.18 -12.51
N VAL A 22 1.83 -7.96 -12.78
CA VAL A 22 2.72 -7.18 -11.92
C VAL A 22 2.22 -5.74 -11.75
N LEU A 23 1.79 -5.11 -12.86
CA LEU A 23 1.18 -3.78 -12.81
C LEU A 23 -0.11 -3.78 -11.98
N ALA A 24 -1.00 -4.76 -12.18
CA ALA A 24 -2.25 -4.87 -11.42
C ALA A 24 -2.00 -5.05 -9.92
N VAL A 25 -1.00 -5.83 -9.51
CA VAL A 25 -0.56 -5.94 -8.11
C VAL A 25 -0.08 -4.59 -7.59
N GLY A 26 0.77 -3.90 -8.33
CA GLY A 26 1.28 -2.59 -7.94
C GLY A 26 0.16 -1.56 -7.78
N VAL A 27 -0.82 -1.57 -8.68
CA VAL A 27 -2.04 -0.75 -8.61
C VAL A 27 -2.86 -1.10 -7.37
N ALA A 28 -3.12 -2.38 -7.11
CA ALA A 28 -3.89 -2.82 -5.95
C ALA A 28 -3.20 -2.42 -4.64
N ALA A 29 -1.88 -2.61 -4.55
CA ALA A 29 -1.08 -2.18 -3.40
C ALA A 29 -1.15 -0.67 -3.18
N ASN A 30 -0.99 0.12 -4.25
CA ASN A 30 -1.00 1.58 -4.16
C ASN A 30 -2.41 2.10 -3.81
N ALA A 31 -3.46 1.50 -4.36
CA ALA A 31 -4.84 1.83 -4.02
C ALA A 31 -5.15 1.48 -2.55
N ALA A 32 -4.72 0.31 -2.06
CA ALA A 32 -4.93 -0.09 -0.67
C ALA A 32 -4.25 0.85 0.31
N PHE A 33 -2.98 1.19 0.06
CA PHE A 33 -2.26 2.14 0.92
C PHE A 33 -2.84 3.56 0.81
N SER A 34 -3.20 4.01 -0.38
CA SER A 34 -3.81 5.33 -0.59
C SER A 34 -5.18 5.45 0.09
N ALA A 35 -5.95 4.37 0.18
CA ALA A 35 -7.18 4.33 0.96
C ALA A 35 -6.93 4.59 2.45
N ALA A 36 -5.80 4.14 3.01
CA ALA A 36 -5.40 4.50 4.37
C ALA A 36 -4.90 5.95 4.44
N ALA A 37 -3.90 6.30 3.62
CA ALA A 37 -3.20 7.58 3.69
C ALA A 37 -4.11 8.79 3.41
N ALA A 38 -4.94 8.72 2.36
CA ALA A 38 -5.85 9.79 1.99
C ALA A 38 -7.26 9.60 2.56
N GLY A 39 -7.68 8.36 2.86
CA GLY A 39 -8.99 8.10 3.43
C GLY A 39 -9.08 8.39 4.93
N LEU A 40 -8.06 8.09 5.74
CA LEU A 40 -8.13 8.33 7.19
C LEU A 40 -8.42 9.81 7.54
N PRO A 41 -7.80 10.82 6.90
CA PRO A 41 -8.15 12.22 7.11
C PRO A 41 -9.64 12.56 6.88
N THR A 42 -10.33 11.83 6.01
CA THR A 42 -11.76 12.05 5.75
C THR A 42 -12.65 11.68 6.95
N THR A 43 -12.11 10.86 7.86
CA THR A 43 -12.77 10.49 9.12
C THR A 43 -12.51 11.48 10.26
N ALA A 44 -11.83 12.60 10.00
CA ALA A 44 -11.41 13.59 10.99
C ALA A 44 -12.50 13.99 12.01
N VAL A 45 -13.74 14.20 11.56
CA VAL A 45 -14.87 14.56 12.44
C VAL A 45 -15.20 13.42 13.43
N PHE A 46 -15.18 12.18 12.95
CA PHE A 46 -15.38 10.99 13.78
C PHE A 46 -14.18 10.70 14.66
N MET A 47 -12.95 10.96 14.19
CA MET A 47 -11.74 10.82 15.02
C MET A 47 -11.78 11.80 16.18
N ARG A 48 -12.15 13.05 15.91
CA ARG A 48 -12.23 14.08 16.94
C ARG A 48 -13.22 13.72 18.04
N SER A 49 -14.44 13.32 17.65
CA SER A 49 -15.49 12.95 18.60
C SER A 49 -15.24 11.61 19.29
N GLY A 50 -14.78 10.60 18.56
CA GLY A 50 -14.55 9.25 19.07
C GLY A 50 -13.33 9.12 20.00
N TYR A 51 -12.27 9.90 19.75
CA TYR A 51 -11.05 9.91 20.57
C TYR A 51 -10.98 11.11 21.52
N GLN A 52 -12.03 11.95 21.55
CA GLN A 52 -12.10 13.17 22.38
C GLN A 52 -10.90 14.11 22.16
N LEU A 53 -10.53 14.29 20.90
CA LEU A 53 -9.35 15.09 20.52
C LEU A 53 -9.68 16.56 20.33
N ASP A 54 -8.73 17.42 20.66
CA ASP A 54 -8.72 18.80 20.17
C ASP A 54 -8.17 18.88 18.74
N ASN A 55 -8.39 20.02 18.07
CA ASN A 55 -7.97 20.22 16.68
C ASN A 55 -6.44 20.07 16.53
N ASP A 56 -5.68 20.53 17.51
CA ASP A 56 -4.21 20.45 17.52
C ASP A 56 -3.75 19.00 17.59
N GLN A 57 -4.41 18.19 18.42
CA GLN A 57 -4.12 16.77 18.59
C GLN A 57 -4.50 15.95 17.36
N LEU A 58 -5.64 16.27 16.75
CA LEU A 58 -6.07 15.68 15.48
C LEU A 58 -5.09 16.01 14.36
N GLY A 59 -4.68 17.28 14.26
CA GLY A 59 -3.68 17.74 13.31
C GLY A 59 -2.33 17.05 13.50
N LEU A 60 -1.89 16.90 14.75
CA LEU A 60 -0.68 16.14 15.10
C LEU A 60 -0.79 14.67 14.65
N ALA A 61 -1.89 13.99 14.98
CA ALA A 61 -2.10 12.58 14.65
C ALA A 61 -2.07 12.34 13.13
N LEU A 62 -2.83 13.13 12.36
CA LEU A 62 -2.85 13.04 10.90
C LEU A 62 -1.54 13.50 10.26
N GLY A 63 -0.89 14.51 10.84
CA GLY A 63 0.43 14.97 10.41
C GLY A 63 1.50 13.90 10.59
N LEU A 64 1.45 13.16 11.70
CA LEU A 64 2.36 12.05 11.99
C LEU A 64 2.22 10.88 11.01
N LEU A 65 1.00 10.60 10.52
CA LEU A 65 0.79 9.66 9.40
C LEU A 65 1.59 10.11 8.17
N GLY A 66 1.38 11.35 7.74
CA GLY A 66 2.07 11.91 6.57
C GLY A 66 3.59 12.01 6.74
N LEU A 67 4.05 12.37 7.94
CA LEU A 67 5.46 12.43 8.29
C LEU A 67 6.11 11.04 8.23
N GLY A 68 5.42 10.01 8.74
CA GLY A 68 5.87 8.63 8.66
C GLY A 68 6.11 8.19 7.21
N VAL A 69 5.20 8.54 6.30
CA VAL A 69 5.36 8.31 4.85
C VAL A 69 6.59 9.04 4.32
N ALA A 70 6.64 10.36 4.49
CA ALA A 70 7.69 11.20 3.91
C ALA A 70 9.10 10.79 4.37
N LEU A 71 9.27 10.46 5.65
CA LEU A 71 10.57 10.08 6.20
C LEU A 71 11.05 8.70 5.72
N PHE A 72 10.12 7.77 5.47
CA PHE A 72 10.47 6.38 5.16
C PHE A 72 10.38 6.02 3.67
N GLU A 73 9.83 6.89 2.81
CA GLU A 73 9.81 6.66 1.36
C GLU A 73 11.21 6.45 0.77
N LEU A 74 12.20 7.27 1.17
CA LEU A 74 13.58 7.15 0.70
C LEU A 74 14.27 5.87 1.23
N PRO A 75 14.26 5.57 2.54
CA PRO A 75 14.77 4.31 3.08
C PRO A 75 14.19 3.08 2.40
N TRP A 76 12.87 3.04 2.16
CA TRP A 76 12.23 1.92 1.48
C TRP A 76 12.63 1.82 0.01
N GLY A 77 12.85 2.95 -0.67
CA GLY A 77 13.46 2.99 -1.99
C GLY A 77 14.82 2.30 -2.00
N LEU A 78 15.73 2.68 -1.11
CA LEU A 78 17.06 2.06 -0.99
C LEU A 78 16.98 0.57 -0.62
N LEU A 79 16.06 0.20 0.25
CA LEU A 79 15.88 -1.19 0.66
C LEU A 79 15.41 -2.06 -0.52
N THR A 80 14.49 -1.52 -1.30
CA THR A 80 14.02 -2.15 -2.53
C THR A 80 15.18 -2.27 -3.53
N ASP A 81 16.17 -1.36 -3.54
CA ASP A 81 17.32 -1.41 -4.48
C ASP A 81 18.23 -2.57 -4.14
N ARG A 82 18.37 -2.84 -2.83
CA ARG A 82 19.23 -3.90 -2.31
C ARG A 82 18.57 -5.28 -2.33
N TRP A 83 17.32 -5.37 -1.94
CA TRP A 83 16.62 -6.65 -1.71
C TRP A 83 15.65 -7.02 -2.82
N GLY A 84 15.37 -6.11 -3.75
CA GLY A 84 14.43 -6.30 -4.84
C GLY A 84 12.98 -5.98 -4.47
N ASP A 85 12.12 -5.95 -5.49
CA ASP A 85 10.76 -5.42 -5.38
C ASP A 85 9.84 -6.31 -4.52
N ARG A 86 9.97 -7.63 -4.66
CA ARG A 86 9.07 -8.60 -4.03
C ARG A 86 9.17 -8.66 -2.50
N PRO A 87 10.34 -8.90 -1.88
CA PRO A 87 10.42 -8.99 -0.43
C PRO A 87 10.07 -7.67 0.25
N VAL A 88 10.40 -6.54 -0.38
CA VAL A 88 10.07 -5.22 0.19
C VAL A 88 8.58 -4.91 0.09
N LEU A 89 7.94 -5.18 -1.05
CA LEU A 89 6.50 -4.97 -1.17
C LEU A 89 5.70 -5.87 -0.21
N LEU A 90 6.10 -7.13 -0.05
CA LEU A 90 5.44 -8.07 0.85
C LEU A 90 5.63 -7.72 2.32
N THR A 91 6.85 -7.38 2.73
CA THR A 91 7.12 -6.98 4.12
C THR A 91 6.42 -5.67 4.45
N GLY A 92 6.45 -4.69 3.54
CA GLY A 92 5.79 -3.41 3.71
C GLY A 92 4.26 -3.51 3.81
N LEU A 93 3.60 -4.15 2.84
CA LEU A 93 2.15 -4.36 2.87
C LEU A 93 1.72 -5.24 4.04
N GLY A 94 2.46 -6.33 4.31
CA GLY A 94 2.17 -7.24 5.42
C GLY A 94 2.31 -6.55 6.77
N ALA A 95 3.38 -5.77 6.97
CA ALA A 95 3.58 -5.00 8.20
C ALA A 95 2.53 -3.89 8.34
N THR A 96 2.16 -3.22 7.25
CA THR A 96 1.07 -2.22 7.26
C THR A 96 -0.25 -2.86 7.64
N ALA A 97 -0.58 -4.03 7.07
CA ALA A 97 -1.77 -4.79 7.41
C ALA A 97 -1.77 -5.22 8.89
N ALA A 98 -0.63 -5.67 9.42
CA ALA A 98 -0.48 -6.04 10.82
C ALA A 98 -0.61 -4.85 11.76
N ALA A 99 -0.01 -3.69 11.42
CA ALA A 99 -0.15 -2.46 12.18
C ALA A 99 -1.63 -1.99 12.23
N LEU A 100 -2.32 -2.04 11.10
CA LEU A 100 -3.76 -1.73 11.03
C LEU A 100 -4.61 -2.73 11.82
N ALA A 101 -4.30 -4.03 11.76
CA ALA A 101 -4.99 -5.04 12.57
C ALA A 101 -4.78 -4.81 14.08
N TRP A 102 -3.57 -4.43 14.47
CA TRP A 102 -3.27 -4.05 15.85
C TRP A 102 -4.05 -2.79 16.25
N MET A 103 -4.10 -1.76 15.41
CA MET A 103 -4.91 -0.56 15.66
C MET A 103 -6.40 -0.88 15.78
N SER A 104 -6.90 -1.82 14.98
CA SER A 104 -8.28 -2.31 15.04
C SER A 104 -8.62 -2.92 16.40
N GLY A 105 -7.68 -3.60 17.05
CA GLY A 105 -7.90 -4.25 18.34
C GLY A 105 -7.60 -3.38 19.55
N PHE A 106 -6.56 -2.54 19.47
CA PHE A 106 -5.99 -1.86 20.64
C PHE A 106 -6.08 -0.34 20.58
N ALA A 107 -6.14 0.26 19.40
CA ALA A 107 -6.17 1.70 19.21
C ALA A 107 -7.55 2.23 18.78
N SER A 108 -8.61 1.44 18.96
CA SER A 108 -9.98 1.84 18.60
C SER A 108 -10.78 2.25 19.84
N PRO A 109 -11.60 3.31 19.79
CA PRO A 109 -12.52 3.67 20.87
C PRO A 109 -13.52 2.54 21.10
N THR A 110 -13.76 2.24 22.37
CA THR A 110 -14.74 1.23 22.81
C THR A 110 -15.79 1.88 23.73
N ALA A 111 -16.83 1.13 24.09
CA ALA A 111 -17.84 1.61 25.03
C ALA A 111 -17.25 1.97 26.41
N ASP A 112 -16.12 1.34 26.77
CA ASP A 112 -15.46 1.51 28.06
C ASP A 112 -14.49 2.71 28.09
N GLY A 113 -14.18 3.30 26.94
CA GLY A 113 -13.33 4.50 26.85
C GLY A 113 -12.59 4.69 25.53
N ALA A 114 -12.03 5.89 25.38
CA ALA A 114 -11.19 6.26 24.25
C ALA A 114 -9.70 5.94 24.54
N PRO A 115 -8.97 5.32 23.59
CA PRO A 115 -7.54 5.10 23.72
C PRO A 115 -6.76 6.42 23.69
N SER A 116 -5.55 6.41 24.24
CA SER A 116 -4.73 7.62 24.33
C SER A 116 -4.31 8.12 22.94
N LEU A 117 -4.16 9.45 22.81
CA LEU A 117 -3.63 10.09 21.61
C LEU A 117 -2.32 9.45 21.15
N TRP A 118 -1.43 9.13 22.08
CA TRP A 118 -0.13 8.54 21.77
C TRP A 118 -0.23 7.15 21.15
N LEU A 119 -1.23 6.35 21.53
CA LEU A 119 -1.46 5.05 20.95
C LEU A 119 -1.94 5.16 19.50
N LEU A 120 -2.87 6.08 19.25
CA LEU A 120 -3.33 6.43 17.90
C LEU A 120 -2.17 6.98 17.05
N ALA A 121 -1.42 7.95 17.58
CA ALA A 121 -0.29 8.57 16.92
C ALA A 121 0.79 7.56 16.56
N LEU A 122 1.15 6.66 17.48
CA LEU A 122 2.10 5.58 17.22
C LEU A 122 1.61 4.68 16.09
N GLY A 123 0.33 4.27 16.13
CA GLY A 123 -0.26 3.47 15.06
C GLY A 123 -0.21 4.17 13.70
N LEU A 124 -0.55 5.45 13.64
CA LEU A 124 -0.50 6.24 12.41
C LEU A 124 0.92 6.43 11.87
N VAL A 125 1.91 6.68 12.74
CA VAL A 125 3.33 6.69 12.34
C VAL A 125 3.72 5.34 11.77
N LEU A 126 3.40 4.23 12.44
CA LEU A 126 3.72 2.89 11.96
C LEU A 126 3.10 2.63 10.58
N VAL A 127 1.81 2.94 10.39
CA VAL A 127 1.14 2.78 9.10
C VAL A 127 1.80 3.63 8.01
N GLY A 128 2.11 4.89 8.30
CA GLY A 128 2.79 5.78 7.36
C GLY A 128 4.19 5.28 7.00
N SER A 129 4.98 4.93 8.01
CA SER A 129 6.34 4.44 7.84
C SER A 129 6.41 3.12 7.08
N LEU A 130 5.50 2.17 7.34
CA LEU A 130 5.51 0.86 6.69
C LEU A 130 4.95 0.89 5.26
N GLY A 131 4.00 1.79 4.99
CA GLY A 131 3.35 1.90 3.69
C GLY A 131 4.19 2.58 2.59
N GLY A 132 5.23 3.35 2.96
CA GLY A 132 6.15 3.97 1.99
C GLY A 132 6.86 2.99 1.04
N SER A 133 6.95 1.72 1.45
CA SER A 133 7.43 0.59 0.64
C SER A 133 6.72 0.43 -0.72
N VAL A 134 5.42 0.74 -0.77
CA VAL A 134 4.59 0.53 -1.95
C VAL A 134 5.01 1.45 -3.11
N ASN A 135 5.37 2.70 -2.81
CA ASN A 135 5.75 3.67 -3.83
C ASN A 135 7.07 3.30 -4.50
N GLY A 136 8.08 2.91 -3.72
CA GLY A 136 9.40 2.52 -4.22
C GLY A 136 9.39 1.20 -5.01
N ALA A 137 8.74 0.16 -4.47
CA ALA A 137 8.72 -1.17 -5.08
C ALA A 137 7.85 -1.25 -6.33
N SER A 138 6.67 -0.63 -6.32
CA SER A 138 5.77 -0.67 -7.49
C SER A 138 6.31 0.15 -8.66
N GLY A 139 6.94 1.30 -8.40
CA GLY A 139 7.51 2.15 -9.44
C GLY A 139 8.62 1.46 -10.22
N ARG A 140 9.55 0.79 -9.53
CA ARG A 140 10.64 0.06 -10.20
C ARG A 140 10.20 -1.22 -10.88
N ALA A 141 9.24 -1.94 -10.31
CA ALA A 141 8.65 -3.08 -11.00
C ALA A 141 8.07 -2.66 -12.37
N VAL A 142 7.43 -1.49 -12.47
CA VAL A 142 6.97 -0.98 -13.78
C VAL A 142 8.15 -0.66 -14.70
N MET A 143 9.19 0.02 -14.20
CA MET A 143 10.36 0.37 -15.03
C MET A 143 11.16 -0.85 -15.50
N ALA A 144 11.15 -1.94 -14.74
CA ALA A 144 11.85 -3.19 -15.06
C ALA A 144 11.11 -4.08 -16.06
N TRP A 145 9.77 -4.03 -16.10
CA TRP A 145 8.93 -4.94 -16.91
C TRP A 145 8.34 -4.30 -18.18
N PHE A 146 8.35 -2.97 -18.30
CA PHE A 146 7.81 -2.25 -19.47
C PHE A 146 8.93 -1.56 -20.27
N ASP A 147 8.80 -1.65 -21.60
CA ASP A 147 9.69 -1.00 -22.55
C ASP A 147 9.51 0.53 -22.52
N GLU A 148 10.53 1.27 -22.99
CA GLU A 148 10.61 2.73 -22.86
C GLU A 148 9.37 3.46 -23.42
N GLY A 149 8.78 2.98 -24.51
CA GLY A 149 7.55 3.53 -25.10
C GLY A 149 6.27 3.22 -24.33
N GLU A 150 6.24 2.19 -23.48
CA GLU A 150 5.05 1.76 -22.73
C GLU A 150 5.06 2.24 -21.27
N ARG A 151 6.23 2.66 -20.74
CA ARG A 151 6.41 3.12 -19.35
C ARG A 151 5.48 4.26 -18.98
N GLY A 152 5.27 5.22 -19.88
CA GLY A 152 4.37 6.37 -19.64
C GLY A 152 2.93 5.93 -19.37
N LEU A 153 2.42 4.97 -20.15
CA LEU A 153 1.08 4.40 -19.96
C LEU A 153 1.02 3.54 -18.69
N ALA A 154 2.01 2.68 -18.46
CA ALA A 154 2.03 1.85 -17.27
C ALA A 154 2.09 2.69 -15.98
N MET A 155 2.86 3.77 -16.00
CA MET A 155 2.98 4.69 -14.87
C MET A 155 1.69 5.49 -14.64
N SER A 156 1.00 5.94 -15.69
CA SER A 156 -0.28 6.63 -15.55
C SER A 156 -1.35 5.73 -14.94
N ILE A 157 -1.44 4.47 -15.38
CA ILE A 157 -2.30 3.44 -14.76
C ILE A 157 -1.94 3.23 -13.29
N ARG A 158 -0.64 3.18 -12.96
CA ARG A 158 -0.21 3.08 -11.55
C ARG A 158 -0.61 4.30 -10.72
N GLN A 159 -0.56 5.50 -11.31
CA GLN A 159 -0.90 6.75 -10.64
C GLN A 159 -2.41 6.92 -10.45
N THR A 160 -3.26 6.39 -11.33
CA THR A 160 -4.72 6.44 -11.12
C THR A 160 -5.15 5.66 -9.87
N ALA A 161 -4.34 4.70 -9.42
CA ALA A 161 -4.57 3.97 -8.18
C ALA A 161 -4.65 4.88 -6.94
N VAL A 162 -3.90 5.98 -6.91
CA VAL A 162 -3.84 6.89 -5.75
C VAL A 162 -5.16 7.62 -5.52
N PRO A 163 -5.70 8.40 -6.48
CA PRO A 163 -7.00 9.04 -6.32
C PRO A 163 -8.15 8.02 -6.23
N LEU A 164 -8.06 6.87 -6.91
CA LEU A 164 -9.07 5.81 -6.76
C LEU A 164 -9.07 5.24 -5.34
N GLY A 165 -7.90 4.89 -4.79
CA GLY A 165 -7.77 4.41 -3.42
C GLY A 165 -8.23 5.44 -2.39
N GLY A 166 -7.78 6.69 -2.54
CA GLY A 166 -8.21 7.80 -1.69
C GLY A 166 -9.72 8.05 -1.76
N GLY A 167 -10.31 8.02 -2.96
CA GLY A 167 -11.75 8.16 -3.17
C GLY A 167 -12.55 7.00 -2.55
N LEU A 168 -12.08 5.76 -2.71
CA LEU A 168 -12.68 4.60 -2.04
C LEU A 168 -12.60 4.73 -0.52
N GLY A 169 -11.45 5.16 0.02
CA GLY A 169 -11.29 5.44 1.44
C GLY A 169 -12.23 6.54 1.93
N ALA A 170 -12.35 7.63 1.18
CA ALA A 170 -13.25 8.75 1.51
C ALA A 170 -14.73 8.37 1.53
N LEU A 171 -15.14 7.43 0.68
CA LEU A 171 -16.52 6.92 0.65
C LEU A 171 -16.78 5.90 1.76
N LEU A 172 -15.82 4.99 1.99
CA LEU A 172 -16.01 3.83 2.87
C LEU A 172 -15.73 4.14 4.35
N LEU A 173 -14.63 4.83 4.64
CA LEU A 173 -14.14 4.94 6.02
C LEU A 173 -15.03 5.82 6.92
N PRO A 174 -15.58 6.96 6.49
CA PRO A 174 -16.52 7.72 7.32
C PRO A 174 -17.81 6.94 7.60
N TRP A 175 -18.30 6.18 6.61
CA TRP A 175 -19.47 5.32 6.80
C TRP A 175 -19.19 4.22 7.83
N LEU A 176 -18.03 3.56 7.75
CA LEU A 176 -17.59 2.57 8.74
C LEU A 176 -17.42 3.19 10.12
N ALA A 177 -16.76 4.35 10.22
CA ALA A 177 -16.57 5.07 11.48
C ALA A 177 -17.91 5.38 12.16
N ALA A 178 -18.91 5.80 11.38
CA ALA A 178 -20.23 6.15 11.89
C ALA A 178 -21.06 4.95 12.39
N HIS A 179 -20.97 3.79 11.73
CA HIS A 179 -21.87 2.65 11.99
C HIS A 179 -21.20 1.50 12.77
N ALA A 180 -19.90 1.33 12.61
CA ALA A 180 -19.14 0.19 13.14
C ALA A 180 -17.88 0.62 13.92
N GLY A 181 -17.60 1.93 14.01
CA GLY A 181 -16.48 2.49 14.76
C GLY A 181 -15.12 2.32 14.08
N PHE A 182 -14.06 2.79 14.76
CA PHE A 182 -12.70 2.77 14.21
C PHE A 182 -12.08 1.39 14.13
N GLY A 183 -12.57 0.43 14.92
CA GLY A 183 -12.17 -0.98 14.78
C GLY A 183 -12.45 -1.47 13.36
N ALA A 184 -13.65 -1.21 12.85
CA ALA A 184 -14.02 -1.59 11.49
C ALA A 184 -13.25 -0.80 10.42
N VAL A 185 -12.93 0.48 10.67
CA VAL A 185 -12.11 1.32 9.77
C VAL A 185 -10.72 0.69 9.60
N PHE A 186 -10.01 0.44 10.70
CA PHE A 186 -8.66 -0.13 10.65
C PHE A 186 -8.68 -1.59 10.18
N GLY A 187 -9.70 -2.36 10.56
CA GLY A 187 -9.90 -3.73 10.08
C GLY A 187 -10.11 -3.79 8.56
N ALA A 188 -10.94 -2.91 8.00
CA ALA A 188 -11.15 -2.84 6.56
C ALA A 188 -9.85 -2.48 5.80
N LEU A 189 -9.11 -1.49 6.29
CA LEU A 189 -7.81 -1.12 5.71
C LEU A 189 -6.79 -2.26 5.83
N SER A 190 -6.76 -2.97 6.98
CA SER A 190 -5.92 -4.15 7.18
C SER A 190 -6.24 -5.23 6.16
N LEU A 191 -7.52 -5.51 5.92
CA LEU A 191 -7.96 -6.45 4.89
C LEU A 191 -7.54 -6.00 3.49
N MET A 192 -7.69 -4.73 3.14
CA MET A 192 -7.25 -4.20 1.84
C MET A 192 -5.74 -4.39 1.63
N CYS A 193 -4.93 -4.03 2.61
CA CYS A 193 -3.47 -4.22 2.57
C CYS A 193 -3.08 -5.70 2.56
N GLY A 194 -3.75 -6.53 3.35
CA GLY A 194 -3.52 -7.98 3.41
C GLY A 194 -3.88 -8.70 2.11
N LEU A 195 -5.00 -8.33 1.48
CA LEU A 195 -5.38 -8.82 0.16
C LEU A 195 -4.38 -8.39 -0.91
N ALA A 196 -3.94 -7.12 -0.90
CA ALA A 196 -2.88 -6.66 -1.80
C ALA A 196 -1.56 -7.43 -1.59
N ALA A 197 -1.17 -7.70 -0.33
CA ALA A 197 -0.01 -8.52 -0.01
C ALA A 197 -0.16 -9.96 -0.52
N ALA A 198 -1.34 -10.57 -0.38
CA ALA A 198 -1.63 -11.91 -0.89
C ALA A 198 -1.55 -11.95 -2.42
N LEU A 199 -2.13 -10.96 -3.11
CA LEU A 199 -2.02 -10.83 -4.56
C LEU A 199 -0.56 -10.67 -5.00
N ALA A 200 0.21 -9.85 -4.29
CA ALA A 200 1.65 -9.73 -4.53
C ALA A 200 2.39 -11.05 -4.31
N ALA A 201 2.05 -11.82 -3.28
CA ALA A 201 2.73 -13.07 -2.97
C ALA A 201 2.52 -14.11 -4.07
N VAL A 202 1.32 -14.16 -4.65
CA VAL A 202 0.91 -15.13 -5.68
C VAL A 202 1.39 -14.74 -7.08
N TRP A 203 1.30 -13.45 -7.44
CA TRP A 203 1.52 -12.99 -8.82
C TRP A 203 2.87 -12.31 -9.06
N LEU A 204 3.52 -11.79 -8.02
CA LEU A 204 4.87 -11.23 -8.14
C LEU A 204 5.86 -12.40 -8.05
N ARG A 205 6.10 -13.10 -9.16
CA ARG A 205 7.19 -14.08 -9.26
C ARG A 205 8.46 -13.36 -9.71
N GLU A 206 9.53 -13.50 -8.95
CA GLU A 206 10.85 -13.03 -9.37
C GLU A 206 11.24 -13.72 -10.68
N PRO A 207 11.78 -12.98 -11.67
CA PRO A 207 12.56 -13.62 -12.72
C PRO A 207 13.65 -14.42 -12.03
N ARG A 208 13.73 -15.73 -12.27
CA ARG A 208 14.84 -16.54 -11.76
C ARG A 208 16.12 -15.84 -12.21
N ARG A 209 16.90 -15.30 -11.26
CA ARG A 209 18.28 -14.91 -11.54
C ARG A 209 18.96 -16.19 -12.00
N ILE A 210 19.21 -16.31 -13.29
CA ILE A 210 20.13 -17.32 -13.80
C ILE A 210 21.46 -16.96 -13.12
N GLY A 211 21.90 -17.81 -12.20
CA GLY A 211 23.09 -17.59 -11.40
C GLY A 211 24.29 -17.30 -12.30
N GLY A 212 24.97 -16.19 -12.02
CA GLY A 212 26.33 -15.98 -12.52
C GLY A 212 27.25 -16.85 -11.69
N ALA A 213 27.83 -17.85 -12.34
CA ALA A 213 29.00 -18.60 -11.89
C ALA A 213 30.23 -17.71 -11.83
#